data_AF-A0A1G0LI16-F1
#
_entry.id   AF-A0A1G0LI16-F1
#
_cell.length_a   1.000
_cell.length_b   1.000
_cell.length_c   1.000
_cell.angle_alpha   90.00
_cell.angle_beta   90.00
_cell.angle_gamma   90.00
#
_symmetry.space_group_name_H-M   'P 1'
#
loop_
_entity.id
_entity.type
_entity.pdbx_description
1 polymer ?
#
loop_
_entity_poly.entity_id
_entity_poly.type
_entity_poly.pdbx_seq_one_letter_code
_entity_poly.pdbx_strand_id
1 'polypeptide(L)'
;MKLYASSFVVALAAATSLQAAEIGSNLGSVKGGDFGEPQAIISNKCTTCHTAQRIDAALAAKKDMVKIQQEMEKKGVTLSEKERDVMGIHWNQQSPLKQKKP
;
A
#
# COMPACT_ATOMS: atom_id res chain seq x y z
N MET A 1 56.68 -1.36 37.17
CA MET A 1 55.30 -0.90 37.44
C MET A 1 55.10 0.45 36.75
N LYS A 2 54.20 0.55 35.77
CA LYS A 2 53.73 1.81 35.16
C LYS A 2 52.26 1.60 34.81
N LEU A 3 51.38 2.22 35.58
CA LEU A 3 49.94 2.26 35.34
C LEU A 3 49.66 3.38 34.33
N TYR A 4 48.91 3.08 33.27
CA TYR A 4 48.27 4.09 32.42
C TYR A 4 46.75 3.94 32.57
N ALA A 5 46.17 4.91 33.26
CA ALA A 5 44.74 5.18 33.19
C ALA A 5 44.41 5.64 31.77
N SER A 6 43.54 4.91 31.08
CA SER A 6 43.02 5.34 29.79
C SER A 6 41.50 5.43 29.92
N SER A 7 41.04 6.67 30.09
CA SER A 7 39.63 7.04 30.07
C SER A 7 39.06 6.70 28.70
N PHE A 8 38.28 5.63 28.60
CA PHE A 8 37.45 5.36 27.44
C PHE A 8 36.18 6.23 27.54
N VAL A 9 36.23 7.39 26.88
CA VAL A 9 35.01 8.15 26.56
C VAL A 9 34.31 7.40 25.44
N VAL A 10 33.31 6.58 25.79
CA VAL A 10 32.42 5.96 24.80
C VAL A 10 31.45 7.03 24.33
N ALA A 11 31.74 7.62 23.17
CA ALA A 11 30.87 8.55 22.48
C ALA A 11 29.56 7.84 22.11
N LEU A 12 28.44 8.39 22.60
CA LEU A 12 27.09 8.04 22.15
C LEU A 12 26.95 8.36 20.65
N ALA A 13 26.89 7.32 19.82
CA ALA A 13 26.34 7.42 18.47
C ALA A 13 24.88 6.99 18.53
N ALA A 14 23.96 7.95 18.65
CA ALA A 14 22.54 7.72 18.41
C ALA A 14 22.35 7.50 16.90
N ALA A 15 22.46 6.24 16.45
CA ALA A 15 22.06 5.84 15.12
C ALA A 15 20.54 5.73 15.08
N THR A 16 19.84 6.87 15.00
CA THR A 16 18.44 6.86 14.58
C THR A 16 18.42 6.58 13.08
N SER A 17 18.24 5.31 12.72
CA SER A 17 17.78 4.96 11.38
C SER A 17 16.45 5.66 11.16
N LEU A 18 16.48 6.76 10.40
CA LEU A 18 15.29 7.39 9.87
C LEU A 18 14.80 6.46 8.76
N GLN A 19 14.03 5.43 9.13
CA GLN A 19 13.22 4.71 8.15
C GLN A 19 12.25 5.72 7.55
N ALA A 20 12.61 6.29 6.40
CA ALA A 20 11.66 6.90 5.50
C ALA A 20 10.60 5.83 5.23
N ALA A 21 9.36 6.11 5.60
CA ALA A 21 8.25 5.26 5.25
C ALA A 21 8.27 5.10 3.71
N GLU A 22 8.38 3.87 3.24
CA GLU A 22 8.21 3.47 1.83
C GLU A 22 6.76 3.74 1.40
N ILE A 23 6.38 5.02 1.32
CA ILE A 23 5.12 5.44 0.69
C ILE A 23 5.38 5.35 -0.81
N GLY A 24 4.83 4.33 -1.46
CA GLY A 24 4.68 4.34 -2.93
C GLY A 24 5.13 3.11 -3.70
N SER A 25 5.74 2.10 -3.08
CA SER A 25 6.32 0.97 -3.84
C SER A 25 5.36 -0.20 -4.09
N ASN A 26 4.23 -0.28 -3.38
CA ASN A 26 3.28 -1.38 -3.50
C ASN A 26 1.80 -1.03 -3.24
N LEU A 27 0.88 -1.65 -3.98
CA LEU A 27 -0.56 -1.65 -3.69
C LEU A 27 -0.94 -3.01 -3.10
N GLY A 28 -0.92 -3.11 -1.77
CA GLY A 28 -1.06 -4.39 -1.09
C GLY A 28 0.05 -5.36 -1.49
N SER A 29 -0.32 -6.49 -2.08
CA SER A 29 0.60 -7.53 -2.53
C SER A 29 1.28 -7.27 -3.88
N VAL A 30 0.93 -6.18 -4.58
CA VAL A 30 1.52 -5.86 -5.90
C VAL A 30 2.59 -4.79 -5.81
N LYS A 31 3.71 -4.98 -6.52
CA LYS A 31 4.94 -4.17 -6.44
C LYS A 31 5.31 -3.57 -7.79
N GLY A 32 6.10 -2.49 -7.77
CA GLY A 32 6.82 -1.98 -8.94
C GLY A 32 6.07 -0.96 -9.81
N GLY A 33 5.04 -0.31 -9.28
CA GLY A 33 4.32 0.79 -9.93
C GLY A 33 4.34 2.06 -9.08
N ASP A 34 3.89 3.19 -9.63
CA ASP A 34 3.61 4.40 -8.86
C ASP A 34 2.25 4.25 -8.18
N PHE A 35 2.26 3.97 -6.88
CA PHE A 35 1.04 3.73 -6.11
C PHE A 35 0.68 4.88 -5.19
N GLY A 36 1.27 6.07 -5.33
CA GLY A 36 1.02 7.18 -4.41
C GLY A 36 -0.46 7.59 -4.36
N GLU A 37 -1.07 7.86 -5.53
CA GLU A 37 -2.47 8.25 -5.61
C GLU A 37 -3.44 7.09 -5.25
N PRO A 38 -3.25 5.85 -5.76
CA PRO A 38 -4.06 4.70 -5.34
C PRO A 38 -4.00 4.42 -3.83
N GLN A 39 -2.82 4.48 -3.19
CA GLN A 39 -2.68 4.29 -1.75
C GLN A 39 -3.42 5.37 -0.96
N ALA A 40 -3.35 6.62 -1.43
CA ALA A 40 -4.10 7.72 -0.82
C ALA A 40 -5.60 7.48 -0.91
N ILE A 41 -6.12 7.01 -2.05
CA ILE A 41 -7.54 6.68 -2.20
C ILE A 41 -7.94 5.54 -1.25
N ILE A 42 -7.14 4.47 -1.19
CA ILE A 42 -7.40 3.34 -0.28
C ILE A 42 -7.49 3.82 1.16
N SER A 43 -6.50 4.58 1.62
CA SER A 43 -6.41 5.06 3.00
C SER A 43 -7.54 6.02 3.38
N ASN A 44 -7.98 6.87 2.45
CA ASN A 44 -8.99 7.88 2.74
C ASN A 44 -10.42 7.41 2.51
N LYS A 45 -10.64 6.44 1.61
CA LYS A 45 -11.99 6.03 1.18
C LYS A 45 -12.29 4.59 1.56
N CYS A 46 -11.40 3.67 1.22
CA CYS A 46 -11.65 2.24 1.33
C CYS A 46 -11.42 1.68 2.74
N THR A 47 -10.66 2.38 3.58
CA THR A 47 -10.39 1.94 4.96
C THR A 47 -11.31 2.55 6.03
N THR A 48 -12.27 3.36 5.62
CA THR A 48 -13.23 4.02 6.53
C THR A 48 -14.16 3.02 7.23
N CYS A 49 -14.54 1.93 6.56
CA CYS A 49 -15.44 0.91 7.11
C CYS A 49 -14.73 -0.38 7.54
N HIS A 50 -13.51 -0.64 7.08
CA HIS A 50 -12.75 -1.86 7.39
C HIS A 50 -11.26 -1.70 7.05
N THR A 51 -10.40 -2.58 7.53
CA THR A 51 -8.95 -2.46 7.30
C THR A 51 -8.52 -2.72 5.86
N ALA A 52 -7.36 -2.18 5.48
CA ALA A 52 -6.72 -2.42 4.17
C ALA A 52 -6.40 -3.91 3.94
N GLN A 53 -6.25 -4.70 5.01
CA GLN A 53 -6.00 -6.14 4.94
C GLN A 53 -7.03 -6.89 4.09
N ARG A 54 -8.29 -6.41 4.02
CA ARG A 54 -9.32 -7.03 3.16
C ARG A 54 -9.02 -6.84 1.67
N ILE A 55 -8.44 -5.69 1.32
CA ILE A 55 -8.01 -5.37 -0.04
C ILE A 55 -6.80 -6.24 -0.38
N ASP A 56 -5.82 -6.32 0.52
CA ASP A 56 -4.64 -7.17 0.34
C ASP A 56 -5.02 -8.65 0.15
N ALA A 57 -5.95 -9.16 0.95
CA ALA A 57 -6.46 -10.51 0.84
C ALA A 57 -7.20 -10.74 -0.50
N ALA A 58 -7.97 -9.75 -0.97
CA ALA A 58 -8.65 -9.85 -2.25
C ALA A 58 -7.67 -9.85 -3.44
N LEU A 59 -6.64 -9.01 -3.37
CA LEU A 59 -5.55 -8.95 -4.35
C LEU A 59 -4.72 -10.24 -4.37
N ALA A 60 -4.32 -10.74 -3.20
CA ALA A 60 -3.61 -12.01 -3.06
C ALA A 60 -4.43 -13.20 -3.61
N ALA A 61 -5.75 -13.16 -3.41
CA ALA A 61 -6.70 -14.15 -3.95
C ALA A 61 -7.08 -13.92 -5.42
N LYS A 62 -6.47 -12.94 -6.12
CA LYS A 62 -6.72 -12.59 -7.53
C LYS A 62 -8.20 -12.38 -7.84
N LYS A 63 -8.94 -11.75 -6.93
CA LYS A 63 -10.36 -11.45 -7.13
C LYS A 63 -10.56 -10.35 -8.16
N ASP A 64 -11.76 -10.30 -8.74
CA ASP A 64 -12.17 -9.17 -9.58
C ASP A 64 -12.36 -7.91 -8.72
N MET A 65 -11.32 -7.09 -8.69
CA MET A 65 -11.32 -5.89 -7.86
C MET A 65 -12.25 -4.80 -8.38
N VAL A 66 -12.50 -4.73 -9.69
CA VAL A 66 -13.47 -3.79 -10.28
C VAL A 66 -14.87 -4.12 -9.77
N LYS A 67 -15.22 -5.42 -9.77
CA LYS A 67 -16.49 -5.87 -9.20
C LYS A 67 -16.57 -5.59 -7.70
N ILE A 68 -15.49 -5.82 -6.94
CA ILE A 68 -15.47 -5.53 -5.50
C ILE A 68 -15.66 -4.03 -5.24
N GLN A 69 -14.98 -3.16 -5.98
CA GLN A 69 -15.15 -1.71 -5.87
C GLN A 69 -16.60 -1.31 -6.12
N GLN A 70 -17.23 -1.79 -7.19
CA GLN A 70 -18.64 -1.51 -7.48
C GLN A 70 -19.56 -1.95 -6.33
N GLU A 71 -19.29 -3.10 -5.72
CA GLU A 71 -20.03 -3.56 -4.54
C GLU A 71 -19.77 -2.69 -3.31
N MET A 72 -18.58 -2.10 -3.16
CA MET A 72 -18.29 -1.16 -2.06
C MET A 72 -18.94 0.20 -2.29
N GLU A 73 -19.04 0.66 -3.54
CA GLU A 73 -19.78 1.87 -3.90
C GLU A 73 -21.26 1.72 -3.55
N LYS A 74 -21.87 0.56 -3.83
CA LYS A 74 -23.24 0.24 -3.39
C LYS A 74 -23.42 0.20 -1.87
N LYS A 75 -22.34 -0.04 -1.12
CA LYS A 75 -22.34 -0.08 0.35
C LYS A 75 -22.00 1.25 1.00
N GLY A 76 -21.83 2.31 0.20
CA GLY A 76 -21.70 3.67 0.69
C GLY A 76 -20.33 4.31 0.49
N VAL A 77 -19.33 3.61 -0.07
CA VAL A 77 -18.11 4.28 -0.51
C VAL A 77 -18.45 5.21 -1.67
N THR A 78 -18.02 6.46 -1.63
CA THR A 78 -18.21 7.41 -2.74
C THR A 78 -16.87 7.74 -3.33
N LEU A 79 -16.68 7.38 -4.60
CA LEU A 79 -15.52 7.73 -5.40
C LEU A 79 -15.94 8.71 -6.50
N SER A 80 -15.11 9.71 -6.75
CA SER A 80 -15.19 10.56 -7.94
C SER A 80 -14.83 9.77 -9.20
N GLU A 81 -15.14 10.32 -10.37
CA GLU A 81 -14.78 9.70 -11.65
C GLU A 81 -13.27 9.51 -11.78
N LYS A 82 -12.48 10.53 -11.43
CA LYS A 82 -11.01 10.44 -11.40
C LYS A 82 -10.52 9.35 -10.46
N GLU A 83 -11.07 9.27 -9.25
CA GLU A 83 -10.71 8.23 -8.29
C GLU A 83 -11.07 6.85 -8.84
N ARG A 84 -12.21 6.68 -9.52
CA ARG A 84 -12.52 5.40 -10.17
C ARG A 84 -11.53 5.05 -11.27
N ASP A 85 -11.13 6.00 -12.09
CA ASP A 85 -10.21 5.79 -13.21
C ASP A 85 -8.80 5.41 -12.75
N VAL A 86 -8.22 6.20 -11.84
CA VAL A 86 -6.90 5.94 -11.25
C VAL A 86 -6.83 4.51 -10.73
N MET A 87 -7.85 4.16 -9.99
CA MET A 87 -7.92 2.94 -9.21
C MET A 87 -8.19 1.80 -10.24
N GLY A 88 -9.02 2.07 -11.27
CA GLY A 88 -9.32 1.29 -12.48
C GLY A 88 -8.12 0.78 -13.24
N ILE A 89 -7.17 1.68 -13.50
CA ILE A 89 -5.91 1.38 -14.18
C ILE A 89 -5.15 0.29 -13.41
N HIS A 90 -5.07 0.41 -12.08
CA HIS A 90 -4.30 -0.49 -11.24
C HIS A 90 -4.98 -1.84 -11.02
N TRP A 91 -6.31 -1.89 -10.89
CA TRP A 91 -7.04 -3.17 -10.83
C TRP A 91 -6.97 -3.95 -12.16
N ASN A 92 -7.02 -3.26 -13.29
CA ASN A 92 -6.96 -3.88 -14.61
C ASN A 92 -5.55 -4.35 -14.99
N GLN A 93 -4.51 -3.63 -14.55
CA GLN A 93 -3.11 -4.09 -14.69
C GLN A 93 -2.83 -5.39 -13.91
N GLN A 94 -3.71 -5.76 -12.97
CA GLN A 94 -3.57 -6.94 -12.11
C GLN A 94 -4.70 -7.96 -12.28
N SER A 95 -5.62 -7.73 -13.21
CA SER A 95 -6.72 -8.66 -13.48
C SER A 95 -6.28 -9.72 -14.49
N PRO A 96 -6.10 -11.00 -14.11
CA PRO A 96 -6.09 -12.10 -15.07
C PRO A 96 -7.48 -12.36 -15.70
N LEU A 97 -8.47 -11.47 -15.52
CA LEU A 97 -9.87 -11.67 -15.89
C LEU A 97 -10.39 -10.82 -17.06
N LYS A 98 -9.51 -10.21 -17.87
CA LYS A 98 -9.77 -10.27 -19.32
C LYS A 98 -9.44 -11.68 -19.80
N GLN A 99 -10.17 -12.68 -19.27
CA GLN A 99 -10.40 -13.89 -20.04
C GLN A 99 -11.22 -13.43 -21.23
N LYS A 100 -10.57 -13.29 -22.38
CA LYS A 100 -11.24 -13.17 -23.67
C LYS A 100 -12.19 -14.38 -23.73
N LYS A 101 -13.49 -14.14 -23.55
CA LYS A 101 -14.50 -15.18 -23.77
C LYS A 101 -14.30 -15.67 -25.23
N PRO A 102 -14.20 -17.00 -25.49
CA PRO A 102 -14.16 -17.51 -26.85
C PRO A 102 -15.43 -17.12 -27.61
#